data_AF-A0A0E4BWM5-F1
#
_entry.id   AF-A0A0E4BWM5-F1
#
_cell.length_a   1.000
_cell.length_b   1.000
_cell.length_c   1.000
_cell.angle_alpha   90.00
_cell.angle_beta   90.00
_cell.angle_gamma   90.00
#
_symmetry.space_group_name_H-M   'P 1'
#
loop_
_entity.id
_entity.type
_entity.pdbx_description
1 polymer ?
#
loop_
_entity_poly.entity_id
_entity_poly.type
_entity_poly.pdbx_seq_one_letter_code
_entity_poly.pdbx_strand_id
1 'polypeptide(L)'
;MLKRILMVASLALTLGGCAQWQAIEQKVSTVVSAVSGSTVNPQAVLVASNIFDGLEVTATNYLRLAKCNGTTPVCRDPSATKVIIPAVRSGRVARNNLQQFLKDHPGELGPRGLYDALQASIATLQAAYAKYEIGGAS
;
A
#
# COMPACT_ATOMS: atom_id res chain seq x y z
N MET A 1 27.93 -14.78 -25.30
CA MET A 1 27.09 -13.57 -25.33
C MET A 1 25.73 -13.78 -24.64
N LEU A 2 25.66 -14.56 -23.54
CA LEU A 2 24.41 -14.94 -22.86
C LEU A 2 24.24 -14.29 -21.46
N LYS A 3 25.18 -13.43 -21.06
CA LYS A 3 25.26 -12.87 -19.70
C LYS A 3 24.60 -11.49 -19.56
N ARG A 4 24.11 -10.91 -20.67
CA ARG A 4 23.54 -9.55 -20.71
C ARG A 4 22.01 -9.51 -20.83
N ILE A 5 21.36 -10.64 -21.05
CA ILE A 5 19.89 -10.69 -21.23
C ILE A 5 19.15 -10.92 -19.90
N LEU A 6 19.84 -11.41 -18.86
CA LEU A 6 19.25 -11.70 -17.54
C LEU A 6 19.08 -10.48 -16.62
N MET A 7 19.64 -9.31 -16.95
CA MET A 7 19.51 -8.09 -16.13
C MET A 7 18.33 -7.19 -16.51
N VAL A 8 17.64 -7.46 -17.63
CA VAL A 8 16.52 -6.60 -18.09
C VAL A 8 15.16 -7.13 -17.60
N ALA A 9 15.06 -8.42 -17.27
CA ALA A 9 13.82 -9.02 -16.77
C ALA A 9 13.48 -8.66 -15.31
N SER A 10 14.47 -8.24 -14.52
CA SER A 10 14.26 -7.86 -13.11
C SER A 10 13.80 -6.42 -12.90
N LEU A 11 13.94 -5.53 -13.90
CA LEU A 11 13.41 -4.16 -13.85
C LEU A 11 11.93 -4.07 -14.27
N ALA A 12 11.42 -5.04 -15.02
CA ALA A 12 10.02 -5.06 -15.47
C ALA A 12 9.04 -5.43 -14.34
N LEU A 13 9.49 -6.16 -13.33
CA LEU A 13 8.66 -6.57 -12.18
C LEU A 13 8.43 -5.44 -11.17
N THR A 14 9.24 -4.38 -11.19
CA THR A 14 9.08 -3.23 -10.29
C THR A 14 8.20 -2.13 -10.90
N LEU A 15 8.04 -2.09 -12.23
CA LEU A 15 7.18 -1.13 -12.94
C LEU A 15 5.71 -1.59 -13.02
N GLY A 16 5.44 -2.90 -12.87
CA GLY A 16 4.08 -3.44 -12.85
C GLY A 16 3.31 -3.24 -11.55
N GLY A 17 3.97 -2.77 -10.48
CA GLY A 17 3.40 -2.74 -9.13
C GLY A 17 2.14 -1.89 -8.96
N CYS A 18 1.97 -0.83 -9.77
CA CYS A 18 0.81 0.05 -9.66
C CYS A 18 -0.38 -0.39 -10.53
N ALA A 19 -0.15 -0.82 -11.77
CA ALA A 19 -1.21 -1.34 -12.64
C ALA A 19 -1.75 -2.70 -12.16
N GLN A 20 -0.88 -3.54 -11.59
CA GLN A 20 -1.29 -4.81 -10.99
C GLN A 20 -2.14 -4.61 -9.73
N TRP A 21 -2.06 -3.44 -9.10
CA TRP A 21 -2.79 -3.17 -7.87
C TRP A 21 -4.28 -2.97 -8.06
N GLN A 22 -4.67 -2.14 -9.04
CA GLN A 22 -6.08 -1.92 -9.37
C GLN A 22 -6.76 -3.24 -9.79
N ALA A 23 -5.99 -4.12 -10.45
CA ALA A 23 -6.43 -5.47 -10.76
C ALA A 23 -6.58 -6.37 -9.51
N ILE A 24 -5.79 -6.17 -8.46
CA ILE A 24 -5.96 -6.85 -7.16
C ILE A 24 -7.21 -6.32 -6.46
N GLU A 25 -7.47 -5.03 -6.44
CA GLU A 25 -8.69 -4.46 -5.85
C GLU A 25 -9.96 -4.95 -6.55
N GLN A 26 -9.97 -5.02 -7.89
CA GLN A 26 -11.09 -5.59 -8.65
C GLN A 26 -11.26 -7.10 -8.39
N LYS A 27 -10.15 -7.85 -8.30
CA LYS A 27 -10.23 -9.28 -7.96
C LYS A 27 -10.70 -9.52 -6.52
N VAL A 28 -10.29 -8.65 -5.59
CA VAL A 28 -10.78 -8.66 -4.21
C VAL A 28 -12.26 -8.30 -4.20
N SER A 29 -12.73 -7.28 -4.91
CA SER A 29 -14.17 -6.96 -4.94
C SER A 29 -15.02 -8.11 -5.49
N THR A 30 -14.46 -8.92 -6.39
CA THR A 30 -15.14 -10.09 -6.98
C THR A 30 -15.16 -11.29 -6.03
N VAL A 31 -14.15 -11.45 -5.16
CA VAL A 31 -14.13 -12.45 -4.08
C VAL A 31 -14.92 -11.97 -2.85
N VAL A 32 -15.08 -10.65 -2.69
CA VAL A 32 -15.68 -9.96 -1.54
C VAL A 32 -17.14 -9.59 -1.81
N SER A 33 -17.93 -10.53 -2.30
CA SER A 33 -19.41 -10.45 -2.22
C SER A 33 -19.93 -10.60 -0.77
N ALA A 34 -19.07 -10.48 0.25
CA ALA A 34 -19.35 -10.72 1.67
C ALA A 34 -19.13 -9.47 2.56
N VAL A 35 -19.12 -8.26 1.99
CA VAL A 35 -19.38 -7.06 2.77
C VAL A 35 -20.89 -6.90 2.86
N SER A 36 -21.48 -7.37 3.95
CA SER A 36 -22.87 -7.10 4.29
C SER A 36 -22.93 -6.13 5.46
N GLY A 37 -23.38 -4.90 5.23
CA GLY A 37 -23.59 -3.92 6.31
C GLY A 37 -22.31 -3.46 7.00
N SER A 38 -22.24 -3.63 8.33
CA SER A 38 -21.21 -3.05 9.22
C SER A 38 -19.95 -3.91 9.40
N THR A 39 -19.85 -5.03 8.69
CA THR A 39 -18.77 -6.01 8.89
C THR A 39 -18.09 -6.42 7.58
N VAL A 40 -16.86 -6.93 7.71
CA VAL A 40 -15.97 -7.22 6.58
C VAL A 40 -15.38 -8.62 6.71
N ASN A 41 -15.35 -9.37 5.61
CA ASN A 41 -14.74 -10.70 5.57
C ASN A 41 -13.26 -10.67 6.01
N PRO A 42 -12.81 -11.57 6.93
CA PRO A 42 -11.42 -11.65 7.37
C PRO A 42 -10.40 -11.75 6.23
N GLN A 43 -10.74 -12.42 5.13
CA GLN A 43 -9.86 -12.52 3.96
C GLN A 43 -9.64 -11.16 3.30
N ALA A 44 -10.65 -10.31 3.26
CA ALA A 44 -10.51 -8.95 2.74
C ALA A 44 -9.59 -8.10 3.64
N VAL A 45 -9.68 -8.29 4.95
CA VAL A 45 -8.80 -7.63 5.94
C VAL A 45 -7.35 -8.07 5.76
N LEU A 46 -7.10 -9.37 5.58
CA LEU A 46 -5.75 -9.89 5.34
C LEU A 46 -5.15 -9.35 4.04
N VAL A 47 -5.94 -9.34 2.95
CA VAL A 47 -5.47 -8.80 1.68
C VAL A 47 -5.15 -7.30 1.81
N ALA A 48 -6.05 -6.50 2.39
CA ALA A 48 -5.80 -5.07 2.62
C ALA A 48 -4.59 -4.81 3.54
N SER A 49 -4.36 -5.69 4.53
CA SER A 49 -3.19 -5.57 5.41
C SER A 49 -1.88 -5.81 4.66
N ASN A 50 -1.79 -6.87 3.86
CA ASN A 50 -0.60 -7.19 3.06
C ASN A 50 -0.30 -6.11 2.02
N ILE A 51 -1.37 -5.60 1.43
CA ILE A 51 -1.36 -4.43 0.56
C ILE A 51 -0.69 -3.25 1.29
N PHE A 52 -1.22 -2.87 2.45
CA PHE A 52 -0.70 -1.73 3.20
C PHE A 52 0.77 -1.92 3.58
N ASP A 53 1.20 -3.13 3.94
CA ASP A 53 2.61 -3.43 4.25
C ASP A 53 3.54 -3.14 3.06
N GLY A 54 3.14 -3.55 1.84
CA GLY A 54 3.90 -3.27 0.63
C GLY A 54 4.06 -1.77 0.37
N LEU A 55 2.99 -1.00 0.60
CA LEU A 55 3.04 0.45 0.50
C LEU A 55 3.91 1.04 1.63
N GLU A 56 3.79 0.57 2.87
CA GLU A 56 4.59 1.05 3.99
C GLU A 56 6.10 0.85 3.80
N VAL A 57 6.51 -0.28 3.20
CA VAL A 57 7.91 -0.52 2.82
C VAL A 57 8.36 0.51 1.78
N THR A 58 7.54 0.79 0.78
CA THR A 58 7.82 1.81 -0.25
C THR A 58 7.94 3.20 0.38
N ALA A 59 7.00 3.60 1.25
CA ALA A 59 7.07 4.84 2.03
C ALA A 59 8.37 4.91 2.83
N THR A 60 8.73 3.84 3.53
CA THR A 60 9.92 3.79 4.39
C THR A 60 11.19 4.02 3.57
N ASN A 61 11.31 3.37 2.40
CA ASN A 61 12.44 3.58 1.50
C ASN A 61 12.49 5.00 0.97
N TYR A 62 11.36 5.58 0.55
CA TYR A 62 11.29 6.97 0.11
C TYR A 62 11.66 7.96 1.23
N LEU A 63 11.16 7.74 2.45
CA LEU A 63 11.42 8.62 3.59
C LEU A 63 12.88 8.56 4.06
N ARG A 64 13.65 7.52 3.70
CA ARG A 64 15.10 7.45 3.96
C ARG A 64 15.94 8.28 2.99
N LEU A 65 15.39 8.72 1.85
CA LEU A 65 16.10 9.57 0.91
C LEU A 65 16.46 10.91 1.55
N ALA A 66 17.55 11.50 1.09
CA ALA A 66 17.92 12.87 1.44
C ALA A 66 16.80 13.85 1.03
N LYS A 67 16.64 14.95 1.77
CA LYS A 67 15.68 16.01 1.38
C LYS A 67 16.14 16.68 0.09
N CYS A 68 15.20 17.02 -0.78
CA CYS A 68 15.53 17.78 -1.98
C CYS A 68 16.12 19.15 -1.64
N ASN A 69 17.28 19.44 -2.23
CA ASN A 69 18.06 20.66 -2.03
C ASN A 69 18.46 21.32 -3.38
N GLY A 70 17.88 20.88 -4.48
CA GLY A 70 18.18 21.36 -5.84
C GLY A 70 19.41 20.74 -6.50
N THR A 71 20.24 19.99 -5.76
CA THR A 71 21.46 19.36 -6.30
C THR A 71 21.48 17.83 -6.18
N THR A 72 20.63 17.26 -5.32
CA THR A 72 20.53 15.82 -5.12
C THR A 72 19.60 15.20 -6.18
N PRO A 73 20.09 14.30 -7.05
CA PRO A 73 19.30 13.76 -8.15
C PRO A 73 18.18 12.81 -7.70
N VAL A 74 18.36 12.12 -6.58
CA VAL A 74 17.30 11.27 -5.96
C VAL A 74 17.07 11.76 -4.55
N CYS A 75 15.92 12.38 -4.31
CA CYS A 75 15.61 13.04 -3.06
C CYS A 75 14.12 12.92 -2.71
N ARG A 76 13.77 13.12 -1.45
CA ARG A 76 12.37 13.21 -1.01
C ARG A 76 11.88 14.66 -1.07
N ASP A 77 10.77 14.85 -1.75
CA ASP A 77 9.99 16.09 -1.76
C ASP A 77 9.29 16.30 -0.39
N PRO A 78 9.49 17.45 0.28
CA PRO A 78 8.79 17.77 1.52
C PRO A 78 7.26 17.69 1.43
N SER A 79 6.68 18.07 0.30
CA SER A 79 5.24 18.01 0.01
C SER A 79 4.71 16.57 -0.03
N ALA A 80 5.50 15.64 -0.57
CA ALA A 80 5.19 14.22 -0.51
C ALA A 80 5.20 13.71 0.93
N THR A 81 6.22 14.09 1.72
CA THR A 81 6.34 13.63 3.11
C THR A 81 5.19 14.08 4.00
N LYS A 82 4.61 15.28 3.75
CA LYS A 82 3.44 15.79 4.47
C LYS A 82 2.20 14.91 4.31
N VAL A 83 2.08 14.17 3.20
CA VAL A 83 0.96 13.27 2.92
C VAL A 83 1.28 11.85 3.35
N ILE A 84 2.49 11.36 3.04
CA ILE A 84 2.89 9.97 3.28
C ILE A 84 2.96 9.65 4.78
N ILE A 85 3.57 10.52 5.58
CA ILE A 85 3.76 10.27 7.02
C ILE A 85 2.43 10.05 7.77
N PRO A 86 1.43 10.95 7.68
CA PRO A 86 0.15 10.72 8.35
C PRO A 86 -0.56 9.47 7.82
N ALA A 87 -0.54 9.23 6.50
CA ALA A 87 -1.19 8.06 5.90
C ALA A 87 -0.60 6.72 6.36
N VAL A 88 0.73 6.63 6.48
CA VAL A 88 1.41 5.46 7.08
C VAL A 88 1.01 5.29 8.54
N ARG A 89 1.00 6.37 9.33
CA ARG A 89 0.65 6.29 10.75
C ARG A 89 -0.78 5.83 10.97
N SER A 90 -1.75 6.43 10.28
CA SER A 90 -3.16 6.04 10.39
C SER A 90 -3.39 4.62 9.88
N GLY A 91 -2.74 4.25 8.77
CA GLY A 91 -2.87 2.92 8.19
C GLY A 91 -2.30 1.84 9.09
N ARG A 92 -1.15 2.10 9.74
CA ARG A 92 -0.56 1.18 10.72
C ARG A 92 -1.49 0.94 11.91
N VAL A 93 -2.11 2.01 12.43
CA VAL A 93 -3.09 1.89 13.53
C VAL A 93 -4.30 1.05 13.08
N ALA A 94 -4.89 1.36 11.93
CA ALA A 94 -6.05 0.62 11.41
C ALA A 94 -5.72 -0.86 11.16
N ARG A 95 -4.60 -1.15 10.49
CA ARG A 95 -4.10 -2.49 10.20
C ARG A 95 -3.83 -3.29 11.47
N ASN A 96 -3.15 -2.70 12.45
CA ASN A 96 -2.87 -3.37 13.72
C ASN A 96 -4.15 -3.67 14.50
N ASN A 97 -5.09 -2.72 14.56
CA ASN A 97 -6.36 -2.94 15.25
C ASN A 97 -7.22 -4.00 14.57
N LEU A 98 -7.22 -4.07 13.23
CA LEU A 98 -7.90 -5.13 12.47
C LEU A 98 -7.28 -6.50 12.74
N GLN A 99 -5.96 -6.60 12.71
CA GLN A 99 -5.25 -7.86 12.99
C GLN A 99 -5.46 -8.32 14.43
N GLN A 100 -5.44 -7.38 15.37
CA GLN A 100 -5.74 -7.66 16.78
C GLN A 100 -7.18 -8.13 16.95
N PHE A 101 -8.15 -7.47 16.31
CA PHE A 101 -9.55 -7.92 16.31
C PHE A 101 -9.68 -9.35 15.80
N LEU A 102 -9.10 -9.70 14.65
CA LEU A 102 -9.19 -11.06 14.10
C LEU A 102 -8.51 -12.11 14.97
N LYS A 103 -7.49 -11.71 15.74
CA LYS A 103 -6.81 -12.59 16.71
C LYS A 103 -7.68 -12.83 17.94
N ASP A 104 -8.32 -11.78 18.45
CA ASP A 104 -9.16 -11.85 19.66
C ASP A 104 -10.54 -12.46 19.36
N HIS A 105 -10.99 -12.38 18.11
CA HIS A 105 -12.30 -12.82 17.61
C HIS A 105 -12.16 -13.78 16.41
N PRO A 106 -11.65 -15.00 16.60
CA PRO A 106 -11.40 -15.93 15.51
C PRO A 106 -12.72 -16.35 14.82
N GLY A 107 -12.78 -16.13 13.50
CA GLY A 107 -13.95 -16.46 12.67
C GLY A 107 -15.04 -15.38 12.62
N GLU A 108 -14.91 -14.30 13.39
CA GLU A 108 -15.81 -13.16 13.30
C GLU A 108 -15.47 -12.25 12.12
N LEU A 109 -16.48 -11.52 11.63
CA LEU A 109 -16.29 -10.52 10.58
C LEU A 109 -15.66 -9.25 11.18
N GLY A 110 -14.67 -8.69 10.49
CA GLY A 110 -13.94 -7.51 10.93
C GLY A 110 -14.80 -6.23 10.95
N PRO A 111 -14.46 -5.25 11.79
CA PRO A 111 -15.18 -3.99 11.87
C PRO A 111 -14.97 -3.13 10.62
N ARG A 112 -16.07 -2.74 9.96
CA ARG A 112 -16.06 -1.92 8.74
C ARG A 112 -15.31 -0.61 8.88
N GLY A 113 -15.47 0.09 10.01
CA GLY A 113 -14.82 1.39 10.23
C GLY A 113 -13.28 1.31 10.21
N LEU A 114 -12.68 0.25 10.78
CA LEU A 114 -11.23 0.07 10.71
C LEU A 114 -10.78 -0.32 9.31
N TYR A 115 -11.57 -1.14 8.61
CA TYR A 115 -11.29 -1.50 7.22
C TYR A 115 -11.33 -0.28 6.29
N ASP A 116 -12.34 0.57 6.41
CA ASP A 116 -12.45 1.80 5.62
C ASP A 116 -11.31 2.77 5.92
N ALA A 117 -10.88 2.87 7.19
CA ALA A 117 -9.71 3.65 7.58
C ALA A 117 -8.42 3.12 6.94
N LEU A 118 -8.24 1.80 6.89
CA LEU A 118 -7.10 1.17 6.21
C LEU A 118 -7.13 1.44 4.71
N GLN A 119 -8.29 1.28 4.06
CA GLN A 119 -8.49 1.57 2.64
C GLN A 119 -8.22 3.05 2.29
N ALA A 120 -8.66 3.99 3.13
CA ALA A 120 -8.36 5.40 2.94
C ALA A 120 -6.85 5.70 2.98
N SER A 121 -6.12 5.05 3.89
CA SER A 121 -4.66 5.13 3.96
C SER A 121 -3.99 4.55 2.72
N ILE A 122 -4.45 3.40 2.24
CA ILE A 122 -3.96 2.76 1.00
C ILE A 122 -4.13 3.71 -0.18
N ALA A 123 -5.35 4.21 -0.41
CA ALA A 123 -5.66 5.12 -1.50
C ALA A 123 -4.82 6.41 -1.44
N THR A 124 -4.62 6.95 -0.23
CA THR A 124 -3.78 8.15 -0.02
C THR A 124 -2.32 7.90 -0.40
N LEU A 125 -1.76 6.76 0.01
CA LEU A 125 -0.37 6.41 -0.33
C LEU A 125 -0.19 6.20 -1.82
N GLN A 126 -1.13 5.56 -2.49
CA GLN A 126 -1.08 5.34 -3.94
C GLN A 126 -1.19 6.62 -4.73
N ALA A 127 -2.12 7.50 -4.35
CA ALA A 127 -2.25 8.81 -4.97
C ALA A 127 -0.96 9.63 -4.80
N ALA A 128 -0.32 9.55 -3.62
CA ALA A 128 0.98 10.18 -3.40
C ALA A 128 2.07 9.55 -4.27
N TYR A 129 2.13 8.22 -4.38
CA TYR A 129 3.17 7.56 -5.16
C TYR A 129 3.05 7.85 -6.65
N ALA A 130 1.84 7.85 -7.20
CA ALA A 130 1.61 8.26 -8.58
C ALA A 130 2.00 9.74 -8.79
N LYS A 131 1.56 10.64 -7.89
CA LYS A 131 1.83 12.08 -8.03
C LYS A 131 3.32 12.44 -7.96
N TYR A 132 4.09 11.72 -7.15
CA TYR A 132 5.51 12.01 -6.91
C TYR A 132 6.44 10.94 -7.53
N GLU A 133 5.91 10.10 -8.43
CA GLU A 133 6.64 9.04 -9.14
C GLU A 133 7.45 8.11 -8.23
N ILE A 134 6.92 7.81 -7.04
CA ILE A 134 7.59 7.02 -6.01
C ILE A 134 7.42 5.53 -6.34
N GLY A 135 8.54 4.81 -6.49
CA GLY A 135 8.52 3.35 -6.65
C GLY A 135 8.19 2.85 -8.06
N GLY A 136 8.23 3.71 -9.09
CA GLY A 136 7.94 3.32 -10.48
C GLY A 136 6.48 3.43 -10.89
N ALA A 137 5.69 4.25 -10.17
CA ALA A 137 4.33 4.60 -10.54
C ALA A 137 4.34 5.66 -11.66
N SER A 138 4.40 5.22 -12.92
CA SER A 138 4.13 6.02 -14.13
C SER A 138 2.98 5.40 -14.90
#